data_AF-A0A9D4JA89-F1
#
_entry.id   AF-A0A9D4JA89-F1
#
_cell.length_a   1.000
_cell.length_b   1.000
_cell.length_c   1.000
_cell.angle_alpha   90.00
_cell.angle_beta   90.00
_cell.angle_gamma   90.00
#
_symmetry.space_group_name_H-M   'P 1'
#
loop_
_entity.id
_entity.type
_entity.pdbx_description
1 polymer ?
#
loop_
_entity_poly.entity_id
_entity_poly.type
_entity_poly.pdbx_seq_one_letter_code
_entity_poly.pdbx_strand_id
1 'polypeptide(L)'
;MENLNTSTPAIYTALKRQKFIASQGSTEKNLEDLWRIIWQQRLDKIVMLTNLIETGTMKCLQYWPEELNGVCRYGRIDVKYVDVEEMFDYNIRTFTITKGRDTRVVKQFHFKSWPDKVFPTRPGVL
;
A
#
# COMPACT_ATOMS: atom_id res chain seq x y z
N MET A 1 -15.81 -20.90 9.20
CA MET A 1 -14.54 -20.24 9.58
C MET A 1 -13.46 -20.95 8.81
N GLU A 2 -13.10 -20.41 7.65
CA GLU A 2 -12.12 -21.04 6.75
C GLU A 2 -10.73 -20.51 7.10
N ASN A 3 -9.85 -21.42 7.49
CA ASN A 3 -8.47 -21.14 7.85
C ASN A 3 -7.70 -20.71 6.59
N LEU A 4 -7.31 -19.43 6.55
CA LEU A 4 -6.37 -18.93 5.55
C LEU A 4 -4.97 -19.39 5.94
N ASN A 5 -4.52 -20.45 5.26
CA ASN A 5 -3.17 -20.99 5.36
C ASN A 5 -2.17 -19.90 4.92
N THR A 6 -1.37 -19.40 5.86
CA THR A 6 -0.44 -18.29 5.68
C THR A 6 0.91 -18.78 5.16
N SER A 7 1.15 -18.65 3.85
CA SER A 7 2.48 -18.84 3.25
C SER A 7 3.05 -17.56 2.59
N THR A 8 2.46 -16.39 2.84
CA THR A 8 3.01 -15.11 2.38
C THR A 8 3.64 -14.36 3.57
N PRO A 9 4.90 -13.88 3.49
CA PRO A 9 5.57 -13.28 4.64
C PRO A 9 4.84 -12.01 5.12
N ALA A 10 4.46 -12.03 6.40
CA ALA A 10 4.14 -10.90 7.27
C ALA A 10 2.96 -9.98 6.85
N ILE A 11 1.74 -10.51 6.95
CA ILE A 11 0.55 -9.69 7.27
C ILE A 11 0.16 -10.05 8.71
N TYR A 12 0.57 -9.23 9.67
CA TYR A 12 0.14 -9.41 11.06
C TYR A 12 -1.33 -8.98 11.17
N THR A 13 -2.24 -9.94 11.28
CA THR A 13 -3.65 -9.66 11.63
C THR A 13 -3.85 -10.01 13.10
N ALA A 14 -4.02 -9.03 13.99
CA ALA A 14 -4.22 -9.30 15.42
C ALA A 14 -5.39 -8.49 16.03
N LEU A 15 -6.53 -9.16 16.22
CA LEU A 15 -7.65 -8.88 17.15
C LEU A 15 -8.41 -7.52 17.10
N LYS A 16 -9.74 -7.63 16.96
CA LYS A 16 -10.94 -6.79 17.26
C LYS A 16 -10.88 -5.26 17.57
N ARG A 17 -9.73 -4.61 17.73
CA ARG A 17 -9.55 -3.16 17.99
C ARG A 17 -8.48 -2.50 17.09
N GLN A 18 -8.04 -3.14 16.01
CA GLN A 18 -7.02 -2.55 15.13
C GLN A 18 -7.61 -1.48 14.21
N LYS A 19 -7.04 -0.27 14.30
CA LYS A 19 -7.30 0.85 13.39
C LYS A 19 -6.43 0.82 12.13
N PHE A 20 -5.39 -0.03 12.11
CA PHE A 20 -4.36 -0.04 11.08
C PHE A 20 -3.91 -1.48 10.77
N ILE A 21 -3.55 -1.73 9.52
CA ILE A 21 -2.87 -2.95 9.07
C ILE A 21 -1.50 -2.51 8.56
N ALA A 22 -0.43 -3.08 9.12
CA ALA A 22 0.93 -2.86 8.67
C ALA A 22 1.35 -4.01 7.74
N SER A 23 1.99 -3.67 6.62
CA SER A 23 2.53 -4.64 5.67
C SER A 23 3.91 -4.21 5.19
N GLN A 24 4.67 -5.17 4.68
CA GLN A 24 5.85 -4.86 3.86
C GLN A 24 5.45 -4.17 2.55
N GLY A 25 6.45 -3.61 1.85
CA GLY A 25 6.29 -3.08 0.50
C GLY A 25 5.79 -4.14 -0.49
N SER A 26 5.19 -3.66 -1.57
CA SER A 26 4.67 -4.54 -2.63
C SER A 26 5.82 -5.21 -3.38
N THR A 27 5.64 -6.49 -3.68
CA THR A 27 6.52 -7.34 -4.50
C THR A 27 5.66 -8.03 -5.55
N GLU A 28 6.26 -8.61 -6.59
CA GLU A 28 5.51 -9.29 -7.65
C GLU A 28 4.61 -10.40 -7.10
N LYS A 29 5.07 -11.05 -6.01
CA LYS A 29 4.39 -12.18 -5.37
C LYS A 29 3.18 -11.77 -4.52
N ASN A 30 3.11 -10.53 -4.03
CA ASN A 30 2.07 -10.09 -3.08
C ASN A 30 1.19 -8.95 -3.61
N LEU A 31 1.37 -8.53 -4.86
CA LEU A 31 0.66 -7.40 -5.47
C LEU A 31 -0.85 -7.61 -5.50
N GLU A 32 -1.29 -8.81 -5.87
CA GLU A 32 -2.71 -9.19 -5.84
C GLU A 32 -3.23 -9.29 -4.40
N ASP A 33 -2.41 -9.86 -3.50
CA ASP A 33 -2.76 -10.05 -2.09
C ASP A 33 -3.04 -8.70 -1.40
N LEU A 34 -2.26 -7.67 -1.72
CA LEU A 34 -2.46 -6.30 -1.21
C LEU A 34 -3.87 -5.79 -1.51
N TRP A 35 -4.28 -5.81 -2.79
CA TRP A 35 -5.61 -5.33 -3.20
C TRP A 35 -6.72 -6.23 -2.67
N ARG A 36 -6.48 -7.54 -2.59
CA ARG A 36 -7.43 -8.47 -1.98
C ARG A 36 -7.72 -8.11 -0.52
N ILE A 37 -6.70 -7.78 0.26
CA ILE A 37 -6.86 -7.39 1.68
C ILE A 37 -7.55 -6.03 1.80
N ILE A 38 -7.16 -5.03 1.00
CA ILE A 38 -7.82 -3.72 0.95
C ILE A 38 -9.33 -3.90 0.72
N TRP A 39 -9.70 -4.76 -0.24
CA TRP A 39 -11.10 -5.06 -0.52
C TRP A 39 -11.81 -5.80 0.63
N GLN A 40 -11.20 -6.88 1.14
CA GLN A 40 -11.82 -7.75 2.15
C GLN A 40 -12.00 -7.04 3.49
N GLN A 41 -11.00 -6.25 3.91
CA GLN A 41 -11.01 -5.50 5.16
C GLN A 41 -11.70 -4.14 5.05
N ARG A 42 -12.23 -3.81 3.85
CA ARG A 42 -12.90 -2.54 3.56
C ARG A 42 -12.03 -1.31 3.90
N LEU A 43 -10.74 -1.40 3.60
CA LEU A 43 -9.83 -0.26 3.79
C LEU A 43 -10.14 0.81 2.75
N ASP A 44 -10.19 2.07 3.20
CA ASP A 44 -10.40 3.26 2.36
C ASP A 44 -9.15 4.14 2.27
N LYS A 45 -8.10 3.82 3.04
CA LYS A 45 -6.84 4.56 3.11
C LYS A 45 -5.64 3.63 3.06
N ILE A 46 -4.63 4.03 2.29
CA ILE A 46 -3.31 3.39 2.22
C ILE A 46 -2.29 4.46 2.59
N VAL A 47 -1.34 4.14 3.48
CA VAL A 47 -0.23 5.03 3.80
C VAL A 47 1.05 4.37 3.32
N MET A 48 1.75 5.03 2.39
CA MET A 48 3.02 4.57 1.82
C MET A 48 4.13 5.51 2.28
N LEU A 49 5.08 4.95 3.05
CA LEU A 49 6.16 5.68 3.71
C LEU A 49 7.53 5.44 3.07
N THR A 50 7.58 4.77 1.92
CA THR A 50 8.81 4.42 1.21
C THR A 50 8.65 4.77 -0.26
N ASN A 51 9.75 5.18 -0.90
CA ASN A 51 9.77 5.36 -2.34
C ASN A 51 9.84 4.00 -3.05
N LEU A 52 9.53 3.95 -4.35
CA LEU A 52 9.64 2.70 -5.13
C LEU A 52 11.10 2.20 -5.17
N ILE A 53 12.03 3.13 -5.37
CA ILE A 53 13.46 2.90 -5.38
C ILE A 53 14.10 3.84 -4.36
N GLU A 54 14.96 3.29 -3.51
CA GLU A 54 15.76 4.06 -2.55
C GLU A 54 17.21 3.62 -2.65
N THR A 55 18.13 4.58 -2.79
CA THR A 55 19.58 4.30 -2.88
C THR A 55 19.94 3.24 -3.94
N GLY A 56 19.22 3.22 -5.07
CA GLY A 56 19.42 2.26 -6.17
C GLY A 56 18.82 0.87 -5.94
N THR A 57 18.12 0.63 -4.83
CA THR A 57 17.45 -0.64 -4.52
C THR A 57 15.94 -0.51 -4.65
N MET A 58 15.29 -1.48 -5.31
CA MET A 58 13.82 -1.57 -5.36
C MET A 58 13.26 -1.94 -3.99
N LYS A 59 12.42 -1.07 -3.42
CA LYS A 59 11.81 -1.23 -2.08
C LYS A 59 10.34 -1.61 -2.14
N CYS A 60 9.65 -1.07 -3.13
CA CYS A 60 8.24 -1.33 -3.34
C CYS A 60 7.96 -1.29 -4.84
N LEU A 61 7.23 -2.28 -5.34
CA LEU A 61 6.67 -2.18 -6.67
C LEU A 61 5.47 -1.22 -6.69
N GLN A 62 5.28 -0.60 -7.84
CA GLN A 62 4.07 0.17 -8.08
C GLN A 62 2.87 -0.77 -8.16
N TYR A 63 1.88 -0.53 -7.32
CA TYR A 63 0.66 -1.34 -7.23
C TYR A 63 -0.58 -0.59 -7.73
N TRP A 64 -0.40 0.47 -8.51
CA TRP A 64 -1.47 1.27 -9.09
C TRP A 64 -1.20 1.56 -10.57
N PRO A 65 -2.21 1.95 -11.36
CA PRO A 65 -2.02 2.33 -12.76
C PRO A 65 -1.05 3.51 -12.90
N GLU A 66 -0.17 3.45 -13.90
CA GLU A 66 0.81 4.52 -14.16
C GLU A 66 0.13 5.80 -14.66
N GLU A 67 -0.84 5.66 -15.54
CA GLU A 67 -1.54 6.77 -16.17
C GLU A 67 -2.80 7.17 -15.39
N LEU A 68 -3.04 8.48 -15.28
CA LEU A 68 -4.31 9.01 -14.78
C LEU A 68 -5.46 8.55 -15.70
N ASN A 69 -6.57 8.13 -15.11
CA ASN A 69 -7.68 7.42 -15.75
C ASN A 69 -7.37 5.99 -16.25
N GLY A 70 -6.12 5.54 -16.13
CA GLY A 70 -5.72 4.17 -16.40
C GLY A 70 -6.36 3.17 -15.43
N VAL A 71 -6.47 1.92 -15.89
CA VAL A 71 -7.04 0.80 -15.11
C VAL A 71 -6.07 -0.37 -15.13
N CYS A 72 -5.78 -0.92 -13.95
CA CYS A 72 -5.03 -2.16 -13.79
C CYS A 72 -5.86 -3.16 -13.02
N ARG A 73 -5.81 -4.43 -13.45
CA ARG A 73 -6.54 -5.53 -12.80
C ARG A 73 -5.59 -6.35 -11.93
N TYR A 74 -5.94 -6.48 -10.66
CA TYR A 74 -5.23 -7.30 -9.68
C TYR A 74 -6.17 -8.43 -9.23
N GLY A 75 -5.99 -9.62 -9.83
CA GLY A 75 -6.91 -10.75 -9.68
C GLY A 75 -8.32 -10.42 -10.18
N ARG A 76 -9.26 -10.25 -9.25
CA ARG A 76 -10.68 -9.91 -9.53
C ARG A 76 -11.04 -8.45 -9.22
N ILE A 77 -10.06 -7.61 -8.91
CA ILE A 77 -10.26 -6.22 -8.52
C ILE A 77 -9.67 -5.33 -9.60
N ASP A 78 -10.50 -4.47 -10.18
CA ASP A 78 -10.06 -3.42 -11.10
C ASP A 78 -9.77 -2.17 -10.29
N VAL A 79 -8.59 -1.59 -10.47
CA VAL A 79 -8.14 -0.37 -9.80
C VAL A 79 -7.98 0.71 -10.86
N LYS A 80 -8.80 1.76 -10.76
CA LYS A 80 -8.74 2.94 -11.62
C LYS A 80 -8.05 4.08 -10.90
N TYR A 81 -7.08 4.72 -11.56
CA TYR A 81 -6.46 5.95 -11.06
C TYR A 81 -7.32 7.15 -11.44
N VAL A 82 -7.88 7.84 -10.44
CA VAL A 82 -8.92 8.86 -10.69
C VAL A 82 -8.40 10.27 -10.51
N ASP A 83 -7.55 10.51 -9.52
CA ASP A 83 -7.10 11.86 -9.18
C ASP A 83 -5.79 11.82 -8.39
N VAL A 84 -5.04 12.92 -8.44
CA VAL A 84 -3.81 13.11 -7.66
C VAL A 84 -3.69 14.53 -7.14
N GLU A 85 -3.51 14.64 -5.84
CA GLU A 85 -3.14 15.88 -5.16
C GLU A 85 -1.62 15.82 -4.91
N GLU A 86 -0.85 16.65 -5.62
CA GLU A 86 0.60 16.71 -5.48
C GLU A 86 1.01 17.82 -4.51
N MET A 87 1.72 17.44 -3.45
CA MET A 87 2.35 18.37 -2.51
C MET A 87 3.85 18.16 -2.50
N PHE A 88 4.57 19.06 -1.83
CA PHE A 88 6.02 19.01 -1.75
C PHE A 88 6.51 17.66 -1.17
N ASP A 89 6.02 17.28 0.02
CA ASP A 89 6.50 16.09 0.74
C ASP A 89 5.67 14.83 0.54
N TYR A 90 4.51 14.92 -0.09
CA TYR A 90 3.63 13.78 -0.29
C TYR A 90 2.73 13.95 -1.52
N ASN A 91 2.24 12.83 -2.04
CA ASN A 91 1.19 12.79 -3.05
C ASN A 91 -0.01 12.04 -2.47
N ILE A 92 -1.22 12.54 -2.70
CA ILE A 92 -2.46 11.83 -2.39
C ILE A 92 -3.05 11.34 -3.69
N ARG A 93 -3.07 10.02 -3.92
CA ARG A 93 -3.72 9.42 -5.09
C ARG A 93 -5.10 8.91 -4.71
N THR A 94 -6.10 9.20 -5.52
CA THR A 94 -7.45 8.65 -5.37
C THR A 94 -7.67 7.54 -6.39
N PHE A 95 -8.11 6.39 -5.89
CA PHE A 95 -8.43 5.22 -6.67
C PHE A 95 -9.91 4.85 -6.54
N THR A 96 -10.49 4.41 -7.65
CA THR A 96 -11.76 3.69 -7.63
C THR A 96 -11.46 2.21 -7.81
N ILE A 97 -11.86 1.39 -6.84
CA ILE A 97 -11.71 -0.07 -6.89
C ILE A 97 -13.06 -0.72 -7.15
N THR A 98 -13.11 -1.66 -8.09
CA THR A 98 -14.33 -2.36 -8.48
C THR A 98 -14.12 -3.87 -8.43
N LYS A 99 -15.11 -4.58 -7.86
CA LYS A 99 -15.16 -6.05 -7.88
C LYS A 99 -16.61 -6.50 -8.08
N GLY A 100 -16.90 -7.07 -9.24
CA GLY A 100 -18.27 -7.44 -9.61
C GLY A 100 -19.11 -6.19 -9.83
N ARG A 101 -20.14 -5.97 -9.01
CA ARG A 101 -21.02 -4.78 -9.08
C ARG A 101 -20.71 -3.73 -8.03
N ASP A 102 -19.82 -4.05 -7.09
CA ASP A 102 -19.49 -3.16 -5.99
C ASP A 102 -18.30 -2.28 -6.39
N THR A 103 -18.39 -1.01 -6.03
CA THR A 103 -17.33 -0.01 -6.25
C THR A 103 -17.06 0.76 -4.97
N ARG A 104 -15.79 1.07 -4.71
CA ARG A 104 -15.34 1.84 -3.54
C ARG A 104 -14.23 2.79 -3.91
N VAL A 105 -14.06 3.84 -3.10
CA VAL A 105 -12.96 4.79 -3.23
C VAL A 105 -11.88 4.46 -2.20
N VAL A 106 -10.61 4.47 -2.63
CA VAL A 106 -9.44 4.31 -1.76
C VAL A 106 -8.48 5.45 -2.02
N LYS A 107 -7.98 6.09 -0.96
CA LYS A 107 -6.93 7.11 -1.06
C LYS A 107 -5.58 6.57 -0.61
N GLN A 108 -4.54 6.76 -1.41
CA GLN A 108 -3.16 6.49 -1.03
C GLN A 108 -2.44 7.79 -0.68
N PHE A 109 -1.90 7.85 0.52
CA PHE A 109 -1.02 8.92 1.01
C PHE A 109 0.41 8.43 0.87
N HIS A 110 1.13 8.92 -0.14
CA HIS A 110 2.51 8.53 -0.44
C HIS A 110 3.45 9.66 -0.01
N PHE A 111 4.17 9.46 1.09
CA PHE A 111 5.17 10.39 1.60
C PHE A 111 6.50 10.17 0.88
N LYS A 112 6.96 11.19 0.14
CA LYS A 112 8.18 11.16 -0.69
C LYS A 112 9.43 11.50 0.12
N SER A 113 9.27 12.42 1.09
CA SER A 113 10.35 12.97 1.91
C SER A 113 10.50 12.26 3.26
N TRP A 114 9.97 11.05 3.42
CA TRP A 114 10.14 10.32 4.67
C TRP A 114 11.63 9.95 4.82
N PRO A 115 12.35 10.49 5.82
CA PRO A 115 13.78 10.27 5.93
C PRO A 115 14.01 8.82 6.29
N ASP A 116 14.53 8.08 5.32
CA ASP A 116 14.90 6.69 5.51
C ASP A 116 16.12 6.68 6.43
N LYS A 117 15.88 6.39 7.72
CA LYS A 117 16.88 6.25 8.80
C LYS A 117 17.51 7.55 9.34
N VAL A 118 16.84 8.20 10.30
CA VAL A 118 17.55 8.83 11.44
C VAL A 118 17.58 7.82 12.58
N PHE A 119 18.51 6.87 12.52
CA PHE A 119 18.91 6.14 13.72
C PHE A 119 19.94 7.00 14.46
N PRO A 120 19.87 7.12 15.80
CA PRO A 120 20.96 7.71 16.56
C PRO A 120 22.21 6.87 16.32
N THR A 121 23.19 7.43 15.61
CA THR A 121 24.51 6.86 15.47
C THR A 121 25.26 7.03 16.79
N ARG A 122 24.96 6.13 17.75
CA ARG A 122 25.76 5.63 18.90
C ARG A 122 24.94 5.53 20.20
N PRO A 123 24.87 4.35 20.84
CA PRO A 123 24.71 4.28 22.29
C PRO A 123 26.09 4.46 22.95
N GLY A 124 26.27 5.58 23.67
CA GLY A 124 27.29 5.74 24.72
C GLY A 124 28.70 6.13 24.27
N VAL A 125 29.07 7.38 24.50
CA VAL A 125 30.28 7.73 25.28
C VAL A 125 29.93 8.99 26.09
N LEU A 126 29.75 8.83 27.39
CA LEU A 126 29.92 9.89 28.39
C LEU A 126 31.38 9.87 28.85
#